data_AF-A0A194PJT1-F1
#
_entry.id   AF-A0A194PJT1-F1
#
_cell.length_a   1.000
_cell.length_b   1.000
_cell.length_c   1.000
_cell.angle_alpha   90.00
_cell.angle_beta   90.00
_cell.angle_gamma   90.00
#
_symmetry.space_group_name_H-M   'P 1'
#
loop_
_entity.id
_entity.type
_entity.pdbx_description
1 polymer ?
#
loop_
_entity_poly.entity_id
_entity_poly.type
_entity_poly.pdbx_seq_one_letter_code
_entity_poly.pdbx_strand_id
1 'polypeptide(L)'
;MKTHVNQTKIFLILFIICLPYCLSNEEDQCNSISSCSGCLRKNFCTWCVTKSRCTKQSCGNDNVIYPKTVAALMSGDTFCPRVSDTQELVLKSGKRQKISVKITQIYLYMAFTPWKCRINVNGKEHVVIATLLVDTVYCESFEFKNESEEPSVSGSVTVLWDYNKAFDGNLPFKVCRCDLDSSCVACA
;
A
#
# COMPACT_ATOMS: atom_id res chain seq x y z
N MET A 1 69.58 -16.58 36.53
CA MET A 1 69.00 -16.96 37.83
C MET A 1 68.69 -15.71 38.63
N LYS A 2 67.43 -15.26 38.60
CA LYS A 2 66.68 -14.50 39.63
C LYS A 2 65.48 -13.84 38.96
N THR A 3 64.37 -14.55 39.11
CA THR A 3 62.99 -14.08 38.99
C THR A 3 62.72 -12.97 40.01
N HIS A 4 61.97 -11.94 39.59
CA HIS A 4 61.02 -11.28 40.48
C HIS A 4 59.79 -10.86 39.66
N VAL A 5 58.70 -11.52 40.02
CA VAL A 5 57.31 -11.23 39.67
C VAL A 5 56.94 -9.87 40.26
N ASN A 6 56.19 -9.03 39.53
CA ASN A 6 55.17 -8.23 40.19
C ASN A 6 53.92 -8.04 39.32
N GLN A 7 52.79 -8.32 39.96
CA GLN A 7 51.45 -8.35 39.40
C GLN A 7 50.94 -6.93 39.16
N THR A 8 50.19 -6.69 38.08
CA THR A 8 49.17 -5.63 38.09
C THR A 8 47.99 -5.97 37.17
N LYS A 9 46.92 -6.40 37.84
CA LYS A 9 45.49 -6.13 37.58
C LYS A 9 44.90 -6.41 36.18
N ILE A 10 44.09 -7.45 36.20
CA ILE A 10 42.90 -7.70 35.37
C ILE A 10 42.06 -6.41 35.22
N PHE A 11 41.78 -6.04 33.98
CA PHE A 11 40.51 -5.41 33.60
C PHE A 11 40.07 -6.07 32.29
N LEU A 12 39.20 -7.08 32.40
CA LEU A 12 38.34 -7.48 31.30
C LEU A 12 37.46 -6.25 30.98
N ILE A 13 37.78 -5.55 29.91
CA ILE A 13 36.79 -4.71 29.25
C ILE A 13 36.18 -5.60 28.17
N LEU A 14 35.10 -6.31 28.53
CA LEU A 14 34.09 -6.66 27.55
C LEU A 14 33.53 -5.33 27.04
N PHE A 15 34.14 -4.78 26.00
CA PHE A 15 33.43 -3.87 25.13
C PHE A 15 32.36 -4.72 24.47
N ILE A 16 31.14 -4.61 24.99
CA ILE A 16 29.94 -4.94 24.25
C ILE A 16 29.97 -4.01 23.04
N ILE A 17 30.48 -4.54 21.92
CA ILE A 17 30.34 -3.94 20.61
C ILE A 17 28.87 -4.15 20.23
N CYS A 18 27.99 -3.36 20.84
CA CYS A 18 26.74 -3.01 20.19
C CYS A 18 27.13 -1.98 19.13
N LEU A 19 27.63 -2.52 18.01
CA LEU A 19 27.44 -2.08 16.63
C LEU A 19 26.74 -0.71 16.44
N PRO A 20 27.23 0.19 15.58
CA PRO A 20 26.61 1.50 15.29
C PRO A 20 25.26 1.40 14.51
N TYR A 21 24.50 0.32 14.68
CA TYR A 21 23.37 -0.07 13.83
C TYR A 21 22.00 -0.02 14.55
N CYS A 22 21.89 0.59 15.74
CA CYS A 22 20.61 0.64 16.48
C CYS A 22 19.79 1.93 16.31
N LEU A 23 20.23 2.89 15.52
CA LEU A 23 19.38 4.03 15.12
C LEU A 23 18.89 3.79 13.70
N SER A 24 17.68 3.24 13.55
CA SER A 24 17.00 3.25 12.24
C SER A 24 16.92 4.70 11.78
N ASN A 25 17.60 5.03 10.68
CA ASN A 25 17.57 6.37 10.11
C ASN A 25 16.11 6.74 9.82
N GLU A 26 15.69 7.94 10.17
CA GLU A 26 14.32 8.42 9.91
C GLU A 26 13.95 8.29 8.43
N GLU A 27 14.93 8.44 7.52
CA GLU A 27 14.72 8.19 6.10
C GLU A 27 14.31 6.74 5.79
N ASP A 28 14.92 5.76 6.46
CA ASP A 28 14.58 4.34 6.29
C ASP A 28 13.17 4.05 6.80
N GLN A 29 12.78 4.70 7.91
CA GLN A 29 11.42 4.62 8.42
C GLN A 29 10.40 5.15 7.40
N CYS A 30 10.68 6.30 6.77
CA CYS A 30 9.81 6.83 5.72
C CYS A 30 9.76 5.90 4.51
N ASN A 31 10.91 5.48 3.97
CA ASN A 31 10.98 4.66 2.76
C ASN A 31 10.32 3.27 2.91
N SER A 32 10.19 2.75 4.14
CA SER A 32 9.47 1.50 4.40
C SER A 32 7.95 1.61 4.23
N ILE A 33 7.40 2.83 4.14
CA ILE A 33 5.96 3.08 4.06
C ILE A 33 5.56 3.28 2.59
N SER A 34 4.67 2.42 2.11
CA SER A 34 4.20 2.40 0.72
C SER A 34 2.89 3.16 0.47
N SER A 35 2.21 3.61 1.52
CA SER A 35 0.96 4.39 1.43
C SER A 35 1.16 5.85 1.83
N CYS A 36 0.45 6.75 1.15
CA CYS A 36 0.52 8.18 1.40
C CYS A 36 0.03 8.54 2.80
N SER A 37 -1.17 8.10 3.17
CA SER A 37 -1.76 8.33 4.50
C SER A 37 -0.91 7.71 5.61
N GLY A 38 -0.30 6.54 5.37
CA GLY A 38 0.65 5.93 6.29
C GLY A 38 1.88 6.79 6.50
N CYS A 39 2.42 7.36 5.41
CA CYS A 39 3.59 8.23 5.41
C CYS A 39 3.34 9.46 6.29
N LEU A 40 2.19 10.11 6.10
CA LEU A 40 1.86 11.38 6.75
C LEU A 40 1.47 11.24 8.24
N ARG A 41 1.37 10.01 8.76
CA ARG A 41 1.29 9.76 10.21
C ARG A 41 2.62 10.04 10.92
N LYS A 42 3.73 10.06 10.17
CA LYS A 42 5.05 10.44 10.68
C LYS A 42 5.27 11.91 10.39
N ASN A 43 5.33 12.74 11.43
CA ASN A 43 5.47 14.20 11.28
C ASN A 43 6.77 14.65 10.60
N PHE A 44 7.74 13.76 10.45
CA PHE A 44 9.03 14.01 9.78
C PHE A 44 9.09 13.45 8.35
N CYS A 45 8.06 12.74 7.89
CA CYS A 45 7.99 12.23 6.52
C CYS A 45 7.07 13.10 5.65
N THR A 46 7.33 13.10 4.35
CA THR A 46 6.49 13.73 3.33
C THR A 46 6.24 12.75 2.19
N TRP A 47 5.17 12.96 1.43
CA TRP A 47 4.84 12.14 0.27
C TRP A 47 5.12 12.88 -1.03
N CYS A 48 5.95 12.30 -1.88
CA CYS A 48 6.19 12.77 -3.25
C CYS A 48 5.17 12.11 -4.18
N VAL A 49 4.20 12.88 -4.68
CA VAL A 49 3.01 12.36 -5.36
C VAL A 49 3.37 11.60 -6.63
N THR A 50 4.14 12.22 -7.54
CA THR A 50 4.47 11.61 -8.83
C THR A 50 5.37 10.40 -8.66
N LYS A 51 6.33 10.48 -7.73
CA LYS A 51 7.22 9.37 -7.39
C LYS A 51 6.52 8.27 -6.60
N SER A 52 5.32 8.51 -6.07
CA SER A 52 4.59 7.61 -5.18
C SER A 52 5.47 7.09 -4.04
N ARG A 53 6.16 8.00 -3.36
CA ARG A 53 7.22 7.68 -2.41
C ARG A 53 7.12 8.49 -1.13
N CYS A 54 7.21 7.81 0.00
CA CYS A 54 7.39 8.41 1.32
C CYS A 54 8.89 8.65 1.59
N THR A 55 9.27 9.85 2.03
CA THR A 55 10.67 10.20 2.30
C THR A 55 10.76 11.32 3.33
N LYS A 56 11.86 11.42 4.07
CA LYS A 56 12.23 12.60 4.87
C LYS A 56 13.02 13.61 4.04
N GLN A 57 13.65 13.16 2.96
CA GLN A 57 14.40 13.99 2.03
C GLN A 57 13.48 14.84 1.13
N SER A 58 14.09 15.76 0.38
CA SER A 58 13.36 16.59 -0.57
C SER A 58 12.77 15.78 -1.73
N CYS A 59 11.54 16.13 -2.13
CA CYS A 59 10.90 15.58 -3.33
C CYS A 59 11.41 16.21 -4.64
N GLY A 60 12.28 17.21 -4.60
CA GLY A 60 12.72 17.96 -5.79
C GLY A 60 11.54 18.68 -6.44
N ASN A 61 11.35 18.47 -7.75
CA ASN A 61 10.29 19.11 -8.54
C ASN A 61 8.93 18.37 -8.51
N ASP A 62 8.72 17.47 -7.55
CA ASP A 62 7.44 16.75 -7.41
C ASP A 62 6.40 17.59 -6.66
N ASN A 63 5.12 17.25 -6.83
CA ASN A 63 4.09 17.68 -5.91
C ASN A 63 4.30 17.00 -4.56
N VAL A 64 4.22 17.77 -3.48
CA VAL A 64 4.55 17.31 -2.13
C VAL A 64 3.34 17.42 -1.23
N ILE A 65 2.97 16.32 -0.59
CA ILE A 65 1.99 16.33 0.51
C ILE A 65 2.76 16.26 1.82
N TYR A 66 2.53 17.26 2.65
CA TYR A 66 3.19 17.42 3.94
C TYR A 66 2.35 16.81 5.07
N PRO A 67 2.98 16.43 6.20
CA PRO A 67 2.23 15.98 7.35
C PRO A 67 1.39 17.14 7.90
N LYS A 68 0.28 16.81 8.57
CA LYS A 68 -0.72 17.79 9.05
C LYS A 68 -0.12 18.89 9.96
N THR A 69 1.01 18.62 10.59
CA THR A 69 1.73 19.57 11.47
C THR A 69 2.48 20.66 10.73
N VAL A 70 2.73 20.51 9.43
CA VAL A 70 3.42 21.51 8.60
C VAL A 70 2.38 22.43 7.96
N ALA A 71 2.58 23.74 8.07
CA ALA A 71 1.72 24.73 7.43
C ALA A 71 2.06 24.87 5.93
N ALA A 72 1.43 24.05 5.09
CA ALA A 72 1.54 24.09 3.64
C ALA A 72 0.16 23.90 3.00
N LEU A 73 0.04 24.22 1.69
CA LEU A 73 -1.23 24.12 0.97
C LEU A 73 -1.77 22.68 0.93
N MET A 74 -0.89 21.71 0.71
CA MET A 74 -1.22 20.28 0.71
C MET A 74 -0.68 19.62 1.97
N SER A 75 -1.37 19.86 3.09
CA SER A 75 -1.02 19.26 4.39
C SER A 75 -2.10 18.30 4.87
N GLY A 76 -1.69 17.08 5.23
CA GLY A 76 -2.58 16.03 5.74
C GLY A 76 -3.01 15.02 4.68
N ASP A 77 -3.60 13.92 5.17
CA ASP A 77 -3.96 12.73 4.38
C ASP A 77 -5.16 12.92 3.45
N THR A 78 -5.91 14.02 3.58
CA THR A 78 -7.03 14.35 2.68
C THR A 78 -6.59 14.63 1.25
N PHE A 79 -5.32 14.95 1.03
CA PHE A 79 -4.72 15.18 -0.29
C PHE A 79 -4.14 13.90 -0.92
N CYS A 80 -4.15 12.77 -0.22
CA CYS A 80 -3.60 11.51 -0.74
C CYS A 80 -4.47 10.93 -1.87
N PRO A 81 -3.86 10.52 -3.01
CA PRO A 81 -4.53 9.70 -4.02
C PRO A 81 -5.06 8.41 -3.38
N ARG A 82 -6.38 8.24 -3.36
CA ARG A 82 -7.03 7.13 -2.64
C ARG A 82 -8.27 6.58 -3.35
N VAL A 83 -8.57 5.32 -3.08
CA VAL A 83 -9.89 4.73 -3.35
C VAL A 83 -10.92 5.43 -2.45
N SER A 84 -11.99 5.95 -3.05
CA SER A 84 -13.01 6.73 -2.34
C SER A 84 -14.24 5.92 -1.96
N ASP A 85 -14.53 4.84 -2.70
CA ASP A 85 -15.61 3.91 -2.39
C ASP A 85 -15.02 2.59 -1.90
N THR A 86 -15.31 2.25 -0.65
CA THR A 86 -14.85 1.03 0.00
C THR A 86 -16.01 0.10 0.35
N GLN A 87 -17.18 0.29 -0.26
CA GLN A 87 -18.30 -0.62 -0.08
C GLN A 87 -17.93 -2.01 -0.61
N GLU A 88 -18.08 -3.03 0.23
CA GLU A 88 -17.77 -4.41 -0.17
C GLU A 88 -18.67 -4.86 -1.31
N LEU A 89 -18.05 -5.32 -2.40
CA LEU A 89 -18.75 -5.94 -3.52
C LEU A 89 -19.05 -7.40 -3.23
N VAL A 90 -20.27 -7.86 -3.51
CA VAL A 90 -20.65 -9.28 -3.39
C VAL A 90 -20.80 -9.89 -4.78
N LEU A 91 -19.99 -10.90 -5.07
CA LEU A 91 -19.81 -11.45 -6.41
C LEU A 91 -20.14 -12.94 -6.43
N LYS A 92 -20.63 -13.43 -7.57
CA LYS A 92 -20.88 -14.87 -7.78
C LYS A 92 -19.64 -15.55 -8.35
N SER A 93 -19.26 -16.69 -7.78
CA SER A 93 -18.14 -17.50 -8.27
C SER A 93 -18.36 -17.98 -9.71
N GLY A 94 -17.29 -17.95 -10.51
CA GLY A 94 -17.27 -18.43 -11.90
C GLY A 94 -17.82 -17.43 -12.92
N LYS A 95 -18.15 -16.20 -12.51
CA LYS A 95 -18.64 -15.16 -13.42
C LYS A 95 -17.52 -14.22 -13.84
N ARG A 96 -17.37 -14.02 -15.15
CA ARG A 96 -16.56 -12.92 -15.71
C ARG A 96 -17.32 -11.61 -15.61
N GLN A 97 -16.68 -10.61 -15.02
CA GLN A 97 -17.29 -9.29 -14.83
C GLN A 97 -16.24 -8.19 -14.76
N LYS A 98 -16.66 -6.96 -15.07
CA LYS A 98 -15.85 -5.76 -14.90
C LYS A 98 -16.09 -5.20 -13.50
N ILE A 99 -15.05 -4.61 -12.92
CA ILE A 99 -15.13 -3.89 -11.65
C ILE A 99 -14.85 -2.41 -11.92
N SER A 100 -15.67 -1.54 -11.35
CA SER A 100 -15.45 -0.10 -11.35
C SER A 100 -15.03 0.33 -9.95
N VAL A 101 -13.92 1.06 -9.83
CA VAL A 101 -13.40 1.57 -8.56
C VAL A 101 -13.40 3.09 -8.62
N LYS A 102 -14.10 3.75 -7.69
CA LYS A 102 -14.04 5.20 -7.56
C LYS A 102 -12.79 5.62 -6.80
N ILE A 103 -12.12 6.65 -7.31
CA ILE A 103 -10.90 7.21 -6.72
C ILE A 103 -11.05 8.73 -6.56
N THR A 104 -10.18 9.32 -5.76
CA THR A 104 -10.12 10.77 -5.56
C THR A 104 -8.68 11.24 -5.41
N GLN A 105 -8.49 12.57 -5.40
CA GLN A 105 -7.18 13.23 -5.40
C GLN A 105 -6.30 12.81 -6.59
N ILE A 106 -6.93 12.79 -7.78
CA ILE A 106 -6.24 12.57 -9.05
C ILE A 106 -5.69 13.89 -9.59
N TYR A 107 -4.51 13.83 -10.18
CA TYR A 107 -3.90 14.97 -10.86
C TYR A 107 -4.02 14.78 -12.37
N LEU A 108 -4.13 15.88 -13.12
CA LEU A 108 -4.38 15.85 -14.57
C LEU A 108 -3.37 14.97 -15.32
N TYR A 109 -2.09 15.00 -14.95
CA TYR A 109 -1.05 14.20 -15.59
C TYR A 109 -1.24 12.68 -15.40
N MET A 110 -1.89 12.24 -14.32
CA MET A 110 -2.14 10.81 -14.06
C MET A 110 -3.08 10.21 -15.10
N ALA A 111 -4.01 11.02 -15.64
CA ALA A 111 -4.99 10.56 -16.63
C ALA A 111 -4.34 10.04 -17.93
N PHE A 112 -3.11 10.45 -18.22
CA PHE A 112 -2.36 10.07 -19.42
C PHE A 112 -1.36 8.93 -19.18
N THR A 113 -1.44 8.25 -18.03
CA THR A 113 -0.57 7.12 -17.69
C THR A 113 -1.30 5.78 -17.85
N PRO A 114 -0.59 4.64 -17.94
CA PRO A 114 -1.23 3.33 -17.92
C PRO A 114 -1.89 3.03 -16.57
N TRP A 115 -3.13 2.56 -16.62
CA TRP A 115 -3.92 2.17 -15.45
C TRP A 115 -4.06 0.65 -15.36
N LYS A 116 -4.02 0.12 -14.14
CA LYS A 116 -4.19 -1.31 -13.86
C LYS A 116 -4.99 -1.52 -12.58
N CYS A 117 -5.64 -2.66 -12.49
CA CYS A 117 -6.20 -3.16 -11.25
C CYS A 117 -5.42 -4.39 -10.80
N ARG A 118 -4.90 -4.34 -9.57
CA ARG A 118 -4.35 -5.50 -8.88
C ARG A 118 -5.46 -6.13 -8.04
N ILE A 119 -5.88 -7.32 -8.44
CA ILE A 119 -6.94 -8.10 -7.82
C ILE A 119 -6.28 -9.16 -6.95
N ASN A 120 -6.52 -9.14 -5.65
CA ASN A 120 -6.15 -10.22 -4.75
C ASN A 120 -7.41 -11.02 -4.41
N VAL A 121 -7.43 -12.30 -4.74
CA VAL A 121 -8.50 -13.23 -4.38
C VAL A 121 -7.87 -14.44 -3.70
N ASN A 122 -8.26 -14.72 -2.44
CA ASN A 122 -7.72 -15.84 -1.68
C ASN A 122 -6.17 -15.87 -1.65
N GLY A 123 -5.54 -14.70 -1.51
CA GLY A 123 -4.08 -14.56 -1.49
C GLY A 123 -3.38 -14.66 -2.85
N LYS A 124 -4.10 -14.99 -3.93
CA LYS A 124 -3.56 -15.00 -5.30
C LYS A 124 -3.74 -13.62 -5.94
N GLU A 125 -2.64 -13.05 -6.42
CA GLU A 125 -2.63 -11.76 -7.09
C GLU A 125 -2.76 -11.91 -8.61
N HIS A 126 -3.63 -11.11 -9.20
CA HIS A 126 -3.83 -10.97 -10.63
C HIS A 126 -3.80 -9.49 -11.00
N VAL A 127 -3.14 -9.14 -12.11
CA VAL A 127 -3.09 -7.76 -12.59
C VAL A 127 -3.77 -7.67 -13.94
N VAL A 128 -4.79 -6.83 -14.05
CA VAL A 128 -5.52 -6.58 -15.29
C VAL A 128 -5.35 -5.12 -15.71
N ILE A 129 -5.43 -4.86 -17.01
CA ILE A 129 -5.45 -3.49 -17.54
C ILE A 129 -6.73 -2.80 -17.05
N ALA A 130 -6.68 -1.48 -16.93
CA ALA A 130 -7.84 -0.67 -16.60
C ALA A 130 -7.87 0.63 -17.40
N THR A 131 -9.02 1.28 -17.41
CA THR A 131 -9.21 2.59 -18.03
C THR A 131 -9.78 3.56 -16.99
N LEU A 132 -9.18 4.74 -16.88
CA LEU A 132 -9.76 5.85 -16.11
C LEU A 132 -10.78 6.60 -16.98
N LEU A 133 -11.98 6.82 -16.44
CA LEU A 133 -12.94 7.80 -16.96
C LEU A 133 -13.36 8.71 -15.80
N VAL A 134 -13.03 10.01 -15.90
CA VAL A 134 -13.26 11.02 -14.86
C VAL A 134 -12.56 10.61 -13.55
N ASP A 135 -13.30 10.06 -12.59
CA ASP A 135 -12.86 9.66 -11.25
C ASP A 135 -13.03 8.14 -11.01
N THR A 136 -13.39 7.39 -12.05
CA THR A 136 -13.73 5.98 -11.95
C THR A 136 -12.79 5.15 -12.82
N VAL A 137 -12.12 4.19 -12.20
CA VAL A 137 -11.24 3.23 -12.85
C VAL A 137 -12.02 1.96 -13.17
N TYR A 138 -12.10 1.63 -14.46
CA TYR A 138 -12.77 0.45 -14.97
C TYR A 138 -11.74 -0.64 -15.25
N CYS A 139 -11.69 -1.65 -14.38
CA CYS A 139 -10.85 -2.83 -14.58
C CYS A 139 -11.37 -3.67 -15.75
N GLU A 140 -10.47 -4.25 -16.54
CA GLU A 140 -10.85 -5.25 -17.54
C GLU A 140 -11.55 -6.46 -16.90
N SER A 141 -12.28 -7.21 -17.72
CA SER A 141 -13.10 -8.31 -17.25
C SER A 141 -12.24 -9.45 -16.69
N PHE A 142 -12.48 -9.76 -15.42
CA PHE A 142 -11.81 -10.82 -14.67
C PHE A 142 -12.82 -11.88 -14.22
N GLU A 143 -12.39 -13.14 -14.17
CA GLU A 143 -13.20 -14.24 -13.66
C GLU A 143 -12.94 -14.43 -12.16
N PHE A 144 -13.93 -14.09 -11.35
CA PHE A 144 -13.83 -14.26 -9.90
C PHE A 144 -14.24 -15.67 -9.53
N LYS A 145 -13.28 -16.49 -9.08
CA LYS A 145 -13.52 -17.89 -8.74
C LYS A 145 -13.14 -18.15 -7.29
N ASN A 146 -14.07 -18.73 -6.55
CA ASN A 146 -13.80 -19.34 -5.26
C ASN A 146 -13.56 -20.84 -5.46
N GLU A 147 -12.29 -21.24 -5.38
CA GLU A 147 -11.86 -22.64 -5.50
C GLU A 147 -11.75 -23.38 -4.16
N SER A 148 -12.05 -22.70 -3.04
CA SER A 148 -12.04 -23.32 -1.72
C SER A 148 -13.31 -24.12 -1.44
N GLU A 149 -13.28 -24.87 -0.33
CA GLU A 149 -14.45 -25.57 0.23
C GLU A 149 -15.36 -24.64 1.04
N GLU A 150 -14.96 -23.38 1.24
CA GLU A 150 -15.74 -22.39 1.97
C GLU A 150 -16.86 -21.79 1.10
N PRO A 151 -18.02 -21.45 1.68
CA PRO A 151 -19.14 -20.83 0.95
C PRO A 151 -18.77 -19.48 0.34
N SER A 152 -17.69 -18.85 0.82
CA SER A 152 -17.20 -17.59 0.28
C SER A 152 -15.72 -17.35 0.57
N VAL A 153 -15.06 -16.59 -0.30
CA VAL A 153 -13.72 -16.04 -0.05
C VAL A 153 -13.72 -14.54 -0.22
N SER A 154 -12.92 -13.86 0.61
CA SER A 154 -12.71 -12.42 0.49
C SER A 154 -11.54 -12.11 -0.45
N GLY A 155 -11.56 -10.89 -0.97
CA GLY A 155 -10.51 -10.33 -1.79
C GLY A 155 -10.57 -8.82 -1.81
N SER A 156 -9.67 -8.21 -2.58
CA SER A 156 -9.64 -6.77 -2.74
C SER A 156 -9.08 -6.35 -4.10
N VAL A 157 -9.46 -5.15 -4.54
CA VAL A 157 -8.91 -4.50 -5.72
C VAL A 157 -8.11 -3.27 -5.32
N THR A 158 -6.81 -3.27 -5.62
CA THR A 158 -5.95 -2.10 -5.54
C THR A 158 -5.87 -1.43 -6.92
N VAL A 159 -6.06 -0.11 -6.97
CA VAL A 159 -5.87 0.68 -8.19
C VAL A 159 -4.40 1.06 -8.33
N LEU A 160 -3.84 0.81 -9.52
CA LEU A 160 -2.48 1.17 -9.88
C LEU A 160 -2.48 2.16 -11.05
N TRP A 161 -1.60 3.15 -10.98
CA TRP A 161 -1.29 4.08 -12.06
C TRP A 161 0.21 4.05 -12.37
N ASP A 162 0.60 4.52 -13.56
CA ASP A 162 1.98 4.49 -14.04
C ASP A 162 2.66 3.15 -13.72
N TYR A 163 2.01 2.07 -14.18
CA TYR A 163 2.38 0.67 -14.03
C TYR A 163 2.22 0.05 -12.63
N ASN A 164 2.78 0.64 -11.57
CA ASN A 164 2.88 -0.02 -10.27
C ASN A 164 2.64 0.90 -9.06
N LYS A 165 2.31 2.18 -9.26
CA LYS A 165 2.08 3.13 -8.18
C LYS A 165 0.66 2.95 -7.65
N ALA A 166 0.55 2.57 -6.39
CA ALA A 166 -0.74 2.26 -5.78
C ALA A 166 -1.44 3.50 -5.23
N PHE A 167 -2.76 3.53 -5.39
CA PHE A 167 -3.62 4.41 -4.60
C PHE A 167 -3.71 3.88 -3.17
N ASP A 168 -3.94 4.80 -2.22
CA ASP A 168 -4.26 4.42 -0.85
C ASP A 168 -5.60 3.67 -0.78
N GLY A 169 -5.63 2.64 0.07
CA GLY A 169 -6.82 1.81 0.27
C GLY A 169 -7.03 0.77 -0.84
N ASN A 170 -8.17 0.09 -0.78
CA ASN A 170 -8.61 -0.90 -1.75
C ASN A 170 -10.13 -1.01 -1.74
N LEU A 171 -10.70 -1.57 -2.80
CA LEU A 171 -12.11 -1.94 -2.86
C LEU A 171 -12.26 -3.40 -2.43
N PRO A 172 -12.83 -3.70 -1.25
CA PRO A 172 -13.03 -5.07 -0.80
C PRO A 172 -14.13 -5.76 -1.62
N PHE A 173 -14.01 -7.08 -1.75
CA PHE A 173 -15.07 -7.91 -2.31
C PHE A 173 -15.14 -9.29 -1.66
N LYS A 174 -16.28 -9.96 -1.84
CA LYS A 174 -16.57 -11.32 -1.41
C LYS A 174 -17.08 -12.14 -2.60
N VAL A 175 -16.52 -13.32 -2.82
CA VAL A 175 -16.91 -14.24 -3.92
C VAL A 175 -17.67 -15.43 -3.34
N CYS A 176 -18.96 -15.53 -3.63
CA CYS A 176 -19.87 -16.56 -3.11
C CYS A 176 -19.96 -17.81 -3.99
N ARG A 177 -20.03 -18.98 -3.35
CA ARG A 177 -20.33 -20.29 -3.95
C ARG A 177 -21.81 -20.63 -3.72
N CYS A 178 -22.63 -20.36 -4.72
CA CYS A 178 -24.09 -20.57 -4.63
C CYS A 178 -24.51 -22.04 -4.55
N ASP A 179 -23.60 -22.95 -4.91
CA ASP A 179 -23.74 -24.39 -4.72
C ASP A 179 -23.56 -24.82 -3.25
N LEU A 180 -22.87 -24.02 -2.43
CA LEU A 180 -22.65 -24.26 -1.00
C LEU A 180 -23.56 -23.41 -0.11
N ASP A 181 -23.83 -22.16 -0.52
CA ASP A 181 -24.71 -21.23 0.19
C ASP A 181 -25.54 -20.42 -0.81
N SER A 182 -26.82 -20.80 -0.95
CA SER A 182 -27.78 -20.11 -1.82
C SER A 182 -28.30 -18.80 -1.24
N SER A 183 -28.03 -18.51 0.05
CA SER A 183 -28.53 -17.30 0.72
C SER A 183 -27.70 -16.04 0.42
N CYS A 184 -26.51 -16.19 -0.17
CA CYS A 184 -25.70 -15.04 -0.56
C CYS A 184 -26.43 -14.17 -1.61
N VAL A 185 -26.38 -12.84 -1.44
CA VAL A 185 -27.06 -11.87 -2.32
C VAL A 185 -26.67 -12.03 -3.80
N ALA A 186 -25.45 -12.46 -4.10
CA ALA A 186 -25.02 -12.70 -5.47
C ALA A 186 -25.60 -13.98 -6.12
N CYS A 187 -26.31 -14.80 -5.34
CA CYS A 187 -26.91 -16.06 -5.77
C CYS A 187 -28.39 -15.95 -6.15
N ALA A 188 -29.03 -14.84 -5.78
CA ALA A 188 -30.40 -14.51 -6.15
C ALA A 188 -30.56 -14.25 -7.65
#